data_AF-A0A0G9N2J5-F1
#
_entry.id   AF-A0A0G9N2J5-F1
#
_cell.length_a   1.000
_cell.length_b   1.000
_cell.length_c   1.000
_cell.angle_alpha   90.00
_cell.angle_beta   90.00
_cell.angle_gamma   90.00
#
_symmetry.space_group_name_H-M   'P 1'
#
loop_
_entity.id
_entity.type
_entity.pdbx_description
1 polymer ?
#
loop_
_entity_poly.entity_id
_entity_poly.type
_entity_poly.pdbx_seq_one_letter_code
_entity_poly.pdbx_strand_id
1 'polypeptide(L)'
;MMMLRRTAFLSLALALAACTPAADDSADTATDAGASTAEVSDDGADAAPRAGTLDLLATGITVPAQGGFEEYSVPFGSPRAATETTLGTVLGEPRAANQPNDCGLTTTSYEGMALHFRDDEFVGWYANAPYVPQLSREEMLADPAVEMADSTIDGEFTIERGGQIISGVFAGDEVRGLWAGDNCIAR
;
A
#
# COMPACT_ATOMS: atom_id res chain seq x y z
N MET A 1 -51.18 -19.43 16.44
CA MET A 1 -51.24 -18.92 17.81
C MET A 1 -50.13 -17.89 17.95
N MET A 2 -50.51 -16.62 18.18
CA MET A 2 -49.61 -15.47 18.35
C MET A 2 -48.65 -15.68 19.52
N MET A 3 -47.43 -15.14 19.46
CA MET A 3 -47.05 -14.04 20.36
C MET A 3 -45.82 -13.28 19.87
N LEU A 4 -46.04 -11.98 19.75
CA LEU A 4 -45.17 -10.89 19.35
C LEU A 4 -44.58 -10.24 20.61
N ARG A 5 -43.28 -9.92 20.64
CA ARG A 5 -42.65 -8.97 21.57
C ARG A 5 -41.52 -8.27 20.80
N ARG A 6 -41.61 -7.01 20.31
CA ARG A 6 -41.67 -5.70 21.02
C ARG A 6 -40.72 -5.72 22.22
N THR A 7 -39.63 -4.95 22.35
CA THR A 7 -39.29 -3.54 22.06
C THR A 7 -37.81 -3.42 22.52
N ALA A 8 -36.93 -2.51 22.13
CA ALA A 8 -37.04 -1.05 22.15
C ALA A 8 -35.88 -0.41 21.35
N PHE A 9 -36.22 0.64 20.62
CA PHE A 9 -35.30 1.64 20.10
C PHE A 9 -34.70 2.45 21.25
N LEU A 10 -33.41 2.76 21.19
CA LEU A 10 -32.83 3.89 21.89
C LEU A 10 -31.94 4.67 20.92
N SER A 11 -32.54 5.66 20.28
CA SER A 11 -31.88 6.68 19.48
C SER A 11 -31.26 7.71 20.41
N LEU A 12 -29.95 7.88 20.39
CA LEU A 12 -29.27 9.00 21.05
C LEU A 12 -28.61 9.88 19.97
N ALA A 13 -29.33 10.93 19.58
CA ALA A 13 -28.83 12.02 18.75
C ALA A 13 -28.03 12.98 19.64
N LEU A 14 -26.72 13.06 19.44
CA LEU A 14 -25.88 14.13 19.97
C LEU A 14 -25.69 15.19 18.88
N ALA A 15 -26.24 16.37 19.13
CA ALA A 15 -26.04 17.56 18.34
C ALA A 15 -24.60 18.06 18.50
N LEU A 16 -23.83 18.13 17.40
CA LEU A 16 -22.60 18.91 17.37
C LEU A 16 -22.95 20.38 17.07
N ALA A 17 -22.59 21.22 18.02
CA ALA A 17 -22.63 22.67 17.93
C ALA A 17 -21.73 23.19 16.80
N ALA A 18 -22.30 24.07 15.99
CA ALA A 18 -21.59 24.90 15.04
C ALA A 18 -20.75 25.96 15.78
N CYS A 19 -19.44 26.01 15.51
CA CYS A 19 -18.57 27.11 15.90
C CYS A 19 -17.98 27.74 14.64
N THR A 20 -18.55 28.86 14.24
CA THR A 20 -18.02 29.78 13.22
C THR A 20 -17.25 30.90 13.92
N PRO A 21 -15.99 31.16 13.55
CA PRO A 21 -15.39 32.47 13.73
C PRO A 21 -15.64 33.34 12.49
N ALA A 22 -16.31 34.46 12.69
CA ALA A 22 -16.36 35.58 11.76
C ALA A 22 -14.99 36.30 11.80
N ALA A 23 -14.43 36.58 10.63
CA ALA A 23 -13.27 37.45 10.47
C ALA A 23 -13.73 38.72 9.74
N ASP A 24 -13.60 39.84 10.43
CA ASP A 24 -13.91 41.19 9.97
C ASP A 24 -13.03 41.60 8.78
N ASP A 25 -13.70 42.25 7.85
CA ASP A 25 -13.14 42.96 6.71
C ASP A 25 -12.50 44.26 7.24
N SER A 26 -11.24 44.51 6.92
CA SER A 26 -10.61 45.81 7.09
C SER A 26 -9.59 46.00 5.97
N ALA A 27 -10.07 46.63 4.90
CA ALA A 27 -9.22 47.28 3.92
C ALA A 27 -8.68 48.58 4.52
N ASP A 28 -7.37 48.76 4.50
CA ASP A 28 -6.80 50.06 4.17
C ASP A 28 -5.42 49.90 3.51
N THR A 29 -5.14 50.84 2.61
CA THR A 29 -4.19 50.72 1.51
C THR A 29 -2.96 51.61 1.72
N ALA A 30 -1.81 51.20 1.13
CA ALA A 30 -0.65 52.02 0.71
C ALA A 30 0.27 52.61 1.82
N THR A 31 1.60 52.68 1.75
CA THR A 31 2.67 52.38 0.78
C THR A 31 4.02 52.60 1.50
N ASP A 32 5.05 51.77 1.25
CA ASP A 32 6.39 52.16 0.76
C ASP A 32 7.60 51.33 1.28
N ALA A 33 8.42 50.96 0.30
CA ALA A 33 9.84 50.59 0.24
C ALA A 33 10.57 49.93 1.44
N GLY A 34 11.03 48.69 1.20
CA GLY A 34 12.16 48.10 1.91
C GLY A 34 12.62 46.80 1.23
N ALA A 35 13.75 46.85 0.54
CA ALA A 35 14.34 45.75 -0.21
C ALA A 35 14.53 44.47 0.61
N SER A 36 14.12 43.33 0.06
CA SER A 36 14.86 42.08 0.19
C SER A 36 14.44 41.15 -0.95
N THR A 37 15.33 41.00 -1.92
CA THR A 37 15.27 39.94 -2.93
C THR A 37 15.50 38.62 -2.21
N ALA A 38 14.43 38.07 -1.63
CA ALA A 38 14.39 36.65 -1.33
C ALA A 38 14.06 35.96 -2.64
N GLU A 39 15.07 35.32 -3.22
CA GLU A 39 14.90 34.32 -4.26
C GLU A 39 13.89 33.30 -3.72
N VAL A 40 12.66 33.39 -4.21
CA VAL A 40 11.69 32.32 -4.09
C VAL A 40 12.30 31.22 -4.94
N SER A 41 12.93 30.24 -4.27
CA SER A 41 13.19 28.94 -4.88
C SER A 41 11.85 28.39 -5.34
N ASP A 42 11.59 28.62 -6.62
CA ASP A 42 10.72 27.82 -7.45
C ASP A 42 11.36 26.42 -7.53
N ASP A 43 11.24 25.64 -6.45
CA ASP A 43 11.29 24.18 -6.55
C ASP A 43 9.91 23.68 -6.98
N GLY A 44 9.42 24.28 -8.08
CA GLY A 44 8.45 23.69 -8.99
C GLY A 44 9.18 22.73 -9.93
N ALA A 45 10.01 21.85 -9.37
CA ALA A 45 10.46 20.68 -10.09
C ALA A 45 9.36 19.63 -9.93
N ASP A 46 8.59 19.50 -11.01
CA ASP A 46 7.88 18.30 -11.44
C ASP A 46 8.83 17.08 -11.30
N ALA A 47 9.03 16.62 -10.07
CA ALA A 47 9.67 15.38 -9.78
C ALA A 47 8.58 14.35 -9.96
N ALA A 48 8.44 13.87 -11.20
CA ALA A 48 7.85 12.57 -11.45
C ALA A 48 8.36 11.63 -10.34
N PRO A 49 7.47 10.99 -9.55
CA PRO A 49 7.89 10.22 -8.40
C PRO A 49 8.93 9.22 -8.90
N ARG A 50 10.18 9.39 -8.46
CA ARG A 50 11.19 8.35 -8.64
C ARG A 50 10.58 7.16 -7.91
N ALA A 51 10.25 6.10 -8.64
CA ALA A 51 9.74 4.87 -8.06
C ALA A 51 10.68 4.50 -6.91
N GLY A 52 10.21 4.72 -5.68
CA GLY A 52 11.02 4.46 -4.50
C GLY A 52 11.25 2.96 -4.40
N THR A 53 12.37 2.59 -3.79
CA THR A 53 12.64 1.19 -3.49
C THR A 53 11.65 0.72 -2.41
N LEU A 54 11.23 -0.54 -2.51
CA LEU A 54 10.45 -1.24 -1.50
C LEU A 54 11.14 -2.56 -1.18
N ASP A 55 11.21 -2.87 0.10
CA ASP A 55 11.62 -4.19 0.58
C ASP A 55 10.36 -5.02 0.84
N LEU A 56 10.14 -6.03 0.00
CA LEU A 56 8.98 -6.91 0.09
C LEU A 56 9.30 -8.07 1.04
N LEU A 57 8.57 -8.12 2.15
CA LEU A 57 8.80 -9.09 3.22
C LEU A 57 7.62 -10.06 3.33
N ALA A 58 7.90 -11.25 3.82
CA ALA A 58 6.87 -12.26 4.09
C ALA A 58 5.85 -11.84 5.18
N THR A 59 6.11 -10.73 5.88
CA THR A 59 5.32 -10.20 7.00
C THR A 59 4.83 -8.76 6.76
N GLY A 60 5.05 -8.21 5.57
CA GLY A 60 4.65 -6.85 5.23
C GLY A 60 5.54 -6.22 4.17
N ILE A 61 5.63 -4.89 4.19
CA ILE A 61 6.48 -4.11 3.28
C ILE A 61 7.26 -3.09 4.10
N THR A 62 8.55 -2.95 3.81
CA THR A 62 9.37 -1.86 4.35
C THR A 62 9.68 -0.87 3.23
N VAL A 63 9.54 0.41 3.52
CA VAL A 63 10.04 1.52 2.71
C VAL A 63 11.40 1.89 3.28
N PRO A 64 12.52 1.57 2.61
CA PRO A 64 13.84 1.97 3.08
C PRO A 64 13.98 3.49 3.15
N ALA A 65 14.89 3.98 3.99
CA ALA A 65 15.20 5.41 4.03
C ALA A 65 15.64 5.92 2.65
N GLN A 66 14.88 6.85 2.08
CA GLN A 66 15.10 7.37 0.73
C GLN A 66 14.52 8.77 0.57
N GLY A 67 15.10 9.57 -0.33
CA GLY A 67 14.57 10.91 -0.64
C GLY A 67 14.53 11.87 0.56
N GLY A 68 15.34 11.65 1.60
CA GLY A 68 15.32 12.43 2.85
C GLY A 68 14.27 11.98 3.86
N PHE A 69 13.48 10.95 3.55
CA PHE A 69 12.55 10.31 4.47
C PHE A 69 13.24 9.17 5.24
N GLU A 70 12.80 8.96 6.48
CA GLU A 70 13.20 7.82 7.29
C GLU A 70 12.60 6.50 6.77
N GLU A 71 13.11 5.38 7.30
CA GLU A 71 12.55 4.07 7.01
C GLU A 71 11.15 3.93 7.63
N TYR A 72 10.21 3.36 6.89
CA TYR A 72 8.88 3.05 7.39
C TYR A 72 8.57 1.56 7.21
N SER A 73 8.09 0.91 8.26
CA SER A 73 7.61 -0.46 8.20
C SER A 73 6.09 -0.50 8.17
N VAL A 74 5.54 -1.27 7.25
CA VAL A 74 4.11 -1.53 7.10
C VAL A 74 3.87 -3.04 7.26
N PRO A 75 3.80 -3.54 8.50
CA PRO A 75 3.56 -4.96 8.75
C PRO A 75 2.13 -5.35 8.39
N PHE A 76 1.89 -6.64 8.15
CA PHE A 76 0.53 -7.19 8.11
C PHE A 76 -0.22 -6.89 9.43
N GLY A 77 -1.52 -6.64 9.32
CA GLY A 77 -2.37 -6.10 10.38
C GLY A 77 -2.41 -4.57 10.43
N SER A 78 -1.60 -3.86 9.62
CA SER A 78 -1.67 -2.40 9.57
C SER A 78 -3.03 -1.91 9.03
N PRO A 79 -3.60 -0.81 9.56
CA PRO A 79 -4.85 -0.26 9.04
C PRO A 79 -4.70 0.20 7.58
N ARG A 80 -5.69 -0.10 6.74
CA ARG A 80 -5.69 0.19 5.30
C ARG A 80 -5.31 1.64 5.00
N ALA A 81 -5.99 2.60 5.63
CA ALA A 81 -5.75 4.01 5.39
C ALA A 81 -4.30 4.43 5.68
N ALA A 82 -3.70 3.87 6.74
CA ALA A 82 -2.30 4.12 7.07
C ALA A 82 -1.35 3.46 6.04
N THR A 83 -1.62 2.20 5.69
CA THR A 83 -0.87 1.46 4.65
C THR A 83 -0.87 2.19 3.31
N GLU A 84 -2.03 2.60 2.82
CA GLU A 84 -2.17 3.31 1.54
C GLU A 84 -1.49 4.68 1.58
N THR A 85 -1.58 5.40 2.70
CA THR A 85 -0.89 6.68 2.89
C THR A 85 0.62 6.50 2.86
N THR A 86 1.16 5.55 3.63
CA THR A 86 2.61 5.31 3.70
C THR A 86 3.15 4.83 2.36
N LEU A 87 2.53 3.80 1.76
CA LEU A 87 3.04 3.20 0.52
C LEU A 87 2.74 4.05 -0.71
N GLY A 88 1.67 4.86 -0.69
CA GLY A 88 1.34 5.78 -1.80
C GLY A 88 2.43 6.82 -2.08
N THR A 89 3.24 7.18 -1.09
CA THR A 89 4.41 8.06 -1.29
C THR A 89 5.46 7.46 -2.24
N VAL A 90 5.50 6.13 -2.35
CA VAL A 90 6.46 5.37 -3.16
C VAL A 90 5.82 4.81 -4.41
N LEU A 91 4.63 4.24 -4.27
CA LEU A 91 3.87 3.56 -5.33
C LEU A 91 3.09 4.54 -6.21
N GLY A 92 2.96 5.79 -5.80
CA GLY A 92 2.15 6.81 -6.48
C GLY A 92 0.66 6.62 -6.24
N GLU A 93 -0.15 7.08 -7.20
CA GLU A 93 -1.60 7.04 -7.10
C GLU A 93 -2.16 5.61 -7.31
N PRO A 94 -3.18 5.20 -6.53
CA PRO A 94 -3.85 3.94 -6.73
C PRO A 94 -4.60 3.92 -8.08
N ARG A 95 -4.46 2.82 -8.82
CA ARG A 95 -5.12 2.56 -10.09
C ARG A 95 -6.55 2.06 -9.94
N ALA A 96 -6.82 1.32 -8.87
CA ALA A 96 -8.14 0.81 -8.55
C ALA A 96 -8.24 0.47 -7.06
N ALA A 97 -9.43 0.67 -6.49
CA ALA A 97 -9.83 0.11 -5.22
C ALA A 97 -11.10 -0.73 -5.45
N ASN A 98 -11.03 -2.02 -5.15
CA ASN A 98 -12.08 -2.97 -5.52
C ASN A 98 -12.92 -3.44 -4.34
N GLN A 99 -14.14 -3.87 -4.65
CA GLN A 99 -14.98 -4.68 -3.77
C GLN A 99 -14.32 -6.04 -3.47
N PRO A 100 -14.73 -6.75 -2.41
CA PRO A 100 -14.17 -8.04 -2.06
C PRO A 100 -14.23 -9.03 -3.24
N ASN A 101 -13.13 -9.73 -3.50
CA ASN A 101 -13.08 -10.83 -4.46
C ASN A 101 -13.70 -12.12 -3.86
N ASP A 102 -13.69 -13.21 -4.63
CA ASP A 102 -14.24 -14.51 -4.20
C ASP A 102 -13.53 -15.10 -2.96
N CYS A 103 -12.34 -14.61 -2.62
CA CYS A 103 -11.60 -14.97 -1.41
C CYS A 103 -11.87 -14.03 -0.22
N GLY A 104 -12.82 -13.08 -0.36
CA GLY A 104 -13.16 -12.09 0.66
C GLY A 104 -12.11 -11.00 0.86
N LEU A 105 -11.17 -10.83 -0.08
CA LEU A 105 -10.14 -9.80 0.00
C LEU A 105 -10.57 -8.58 -0.82
N THR A 106 -10.50 -7.40 -0.21
CA THR A 106 -10.49 -6.14 -0.96
C THR A 106 -9.06 -5.85 -1.42
N THR A 107 -8.92 -5.04 -2.46
CA THR A 107 -7.60 -4.77 -3.04
C THR A 107 -7.47 -3.30 -3.42
N THR A 108 -6.29 -2.76 -3.15
CA THR A 108 -5.81 -1.50 -3.73
C THR A 108 -4.66 -1.80 -4.66
N SER A 109 -4.80 -1.42 -5.93
CA SER A 109 -3.82 -1.71 -6.98
C SER A 109 -3.02 -0.47 -7.33
N TYR A 110 -1.72 -0.64 -7.50
CA TYR A 110 -0.78 0.37 -8.00
C TYR A 110 -0.13 -0.14 -9.29
N GLU A 111 0.79 0.62 -9.87
CA GLU A 111 1.71 0.05 -10.86
C GLU A 111 2.52 -1.07 -10.24
N GLY A 112 2.58 -2.24 -10.89
CA GLY A 112 3.43 -3.34 -10.44
C GLY A 112 3.04 -4.01 -9.12
N MET A 113 2.03 -3.52 -8.40
CA MET A 113 1.73 -3.97 -7.04
C MET A 113 0.22 -4.01 -6.75
N ALA A 114 -0.20 -4.97 -5.96
CA ALA A 114 -1.53 -5.04 -5.38
C ALA A 114 -1.40 -5.29 -3.87
N LEU A 115 -2.11 -4.49 -3.08
CA LEU A 115 -2.22 -4.64 -1.64
C LEU A 115 -3.56 -5.28 -1.32
N HIS A 116 -3.56 -6.33 -0.50
CA HIS A 116 -4.75 -7.08 -0.12
C HIS A 116 -5.16 -6.73 1.31
N PHE A 117 -6.45 -6.48 1.48
CA PHE A 117 -7.03 -6.12 2.75
C PHE A 117 -8.22 -7.00 3.11
N ARG A 118 -8.33 -7.36 4.38
CA ARG A 118 -9.50 -7.99 4.99
C ARG A 118 -9.86 -7.21 6.24
N ASP A 119 -11.14 -6.91 6.41
CA ASP A 119 -11.65 -6.16 7.57
C ASP A 119 -10.88 -4.83 7.83
N ASP A 120 -10.47 -4.17 6.74
CA ASP A 120 -9.68 -2.93 6.73
C ASP A 120 -8.23 -3.05 7.25
N GLU A 121 -7.71 -4.27 7.36
CA GLU A 121 -6.32 -4.56 7.71
C GLU A 121 -5.52 -5.07 6.51
N PHE A 122 -4.27 -4.65 6.39
CA PHE A 122 -3.32 -5.13 5.38
C PHE A 122 -2.92 -6.58 5.67
N VAL A 123 -3.26 -7.51 4.79
CA VAL A 123 -3.08 -8.96 5.04
C VAL A 123 -2.21 -9.66 4.01
N GLY A 124 -1.86 -9.00 2.92
CA GLY A 124 -1.05 -9.61 1.87
C GLY A 124 -0.71 -8.63 0.76
N TRP A 125 0.26 -9.01 -0.05
CA TRP A 125 0.64 -8.26 -1.23
C TRP A 125 0.97 -9.21 -2.38
N TYR A 126 0.77 -8.71 -3.60
CA TYR A 126 1.23 -9.30 -4.84
C TYR A 126 2.05 -8.27 -5.60
N ALA A 127 3.19 -8.67 -6.16
CA ALA A 127 4.09 -7.82 -6.92
C ALA A 127 4.42 -8.45 -8.28
N ASN A 128 4.60 -7.59 -9.27
CA ASN A 128 5.21 -7.90 -10.56
C ASN A 128 6.21 -6.79 -10.91
N ALA A 129 6.73 -6.76 -12.13
CA ALA A 129 7.67 -5.71 -12.55
C ALA A 129 7.10 -4.30 -12.28
N PRO A 130 7.90 -3.36 -11.75
CA PRO A 130 9.36 -3.44 -11.56
C PRO A 130 9.81 -3.98 -10.19
N TYR A 131 8.90 -4.48 -9.34
CA TYR A 131 9.17 -4.84 -7.95
C TYR A 131 9.56 -6.30 -7.72
N VAL A 132 9.78 -7.06 -8.79
CA VAL A 132 10.30 -8.42 -8.73
C VAL A 132 11.76 -8.47 -9.19
N PRO A 133 12.58 -9.41 -8.69
CA PRO A 133 13.97 -9.54 -9.12
C PRO A 133 14.07 -9.74 -10.64
N GLN A 134 14.98 -9.00 -11.27
CA GLN A 134 15.35 -9.18 -12.67
C GLN A 134 16.47 -10.22 -12.79
N LEU A 135 16.24 -11.39 -12.20
CA LEU A 135 17.14 -12.54 -12.20
C LEU A 135 16.54 -13.64 -13.08
N SER A 136 17.41 -14.40 -13.75
CA SER A 136 16.98 -15.61 -14.46
C SER A 136 16.47 -16.66 -13.48
N ARG A 137 15.74 -17.65 -14.00
CA ARG A 137 15.26 -18.78 -13.20
C ARG A 137 16.45 -19.55 -12.59
N GLU A 138 17.50 -19.74 -13.37
CA GLU A 138 18.72 -20.42 -12.89
C GLU A 138 19.38 -19.64 -11.74
N GLU A 139 19.54 -18.33 -11.87
CA GLU A 139 20.14 -17.48 -10.82
C GLU A 139 19.28 -17.47 -9.54
N MET A 140 17.95 -17.41 -9.66
CA MET A 140 17.07 -17.47 -8.49
C MET A 140 17.17 -18.83 -7.78
N LEU A 141 17.18 -19.93 -8.52
CA LEU A 141 17.27 -21.29 -7.96
C LEU A 141 18.66 -21.62 -7.40
N ALA A 142 19.66 -20.75 -7.60
CA ALA A 142 20.97 -20.87 -6.96
C ALA A 142 20.95 -20.45 -5.48
N ASP A 143 19.95 -19.67 -5.03
CA ASP A 143 19.75 -19.37 -3.62
C ASP A 143 19.10 -20.59 -2.91
N PRO A 144 19.74 -21.19 -1.89
CA PRO A 144 19.19 -22.34 -1.17
C PRO A 144 17.89 -22.04 -0.41
N ALA A 145 17.50 -20.78 -0.25
CA ALA A 145 16.19 -20.41 0.27
C ALA A 145 15.06 -20.62 -0.75
N VAL A 146 15.38 -20.82 -2.04
CA VAL A 146 14.41 -20.90 -3.13
C VAL A 146 14.19 -22.36 -3.53
N GLU A 147 12.94 -22.80 -3.45
CA GLU A 147 12.53 -24.16 -3.80
C GLU A 147 11.36 -24.15 -4.78
N MET A 148 11.36 -25.05 -5.76
CA MET A 148 10.19 -25.25 -6.63
C MET A 148 9.04 -25.84 -5.82
N ALA A 149 7.85 -25.26 -5.94
CA ALA A 149 6.68 -25.73 -5.23
C ALA A 149 6.06 -26.96 -5.92
N ASP A 150 5.58 -27.92 -5.14
CA ASP A 150 4.68 -28.97 -5.65
C ASP A 150 3.27 -28.38 -5.75
N SER A 151 2.95 -27.84 -6.94
CA SER A 151 1.74 -27.06 -7.18
C SER A 151 1.10 -27.36 -8.53
N THR A 152 -0.17 -27.02 -8.65
CA THR A 152 -0.91 -27.00 -9.92
C THR A 152 -0.51 -25.83 -10.83
N ILE A 153 0.19 -24.84 -10.27
CA ILE A 153 0.72 -23.68 -11.00
C ILE A 153 2.11 -24.03 -11.57
N ASP A 154 2.24 -24.01 -12.89
CA ASP A 154 3.53 -24.21 -13.55
C ASP A 154 4.51 -23.09 -13.20
N GLY A 155 5.74 -23.48 -12.83
CA GLY A 155 6.79 -22.54 -12.47
C GLY A 155 6.63 -21.88 -11.10
N GLU A 156 5.73 -22.35 -10.23
CA GLU A 156 5.62 -21.85 -8.86
C GLU A 156 6.84 -22.26 -8.01
N PHE A 157 7.29 -21.34 -7.17
CA PHE A 157 8.38 -21.54 -6.22
C PHE A 157 8.08 -20.83 -4.90
N THR A 158 8.82 -21.19 -3.88
CA THR A 158 8.80 -20.55 -2.56
C THR A 158 10.19 -20.07 -2.18
N ILE A 159 10.26 -18.96 -1.45
CA ILE A 159 11.45 -18.41 -0.82
C ILE A 159 11.24 -18.49 0.69
N GLU A 160 11.99 -19.34 1.39
CA GLU A 160 11.90 -19.48 2.85
C GLU A 160 13.08 -18.79 3.56
N ARG A 161 12.78 -17.86 4.46
CA ARG A 161 13.78 -17.17 5.29
C ARG A 161 13.27 -17.12 6.73
N GLY A 162 13.93 -17.85 7.64
CA GLY A 162 13.60 -17.82 9.07
C GLY A 162 12.16 -18.23 9.39
N GLY A 163 11.63 -19.24 8.68
CA GLY A 163 10.27 -19.76 8.86
C GLY A 163 9.17 -18.89 8.24
N GLN A 164 9.52 -17.86 7.48
CA GLN A 164 8.57 -17.04 6.72
C GLN A 164 8.73 -17.32 5.22
N ILE A 165 7.61 -17.33 4.50
CA ILE A 165 7.56 -17.75 3.10
C ILE A 165 7.06 -16.60 2.22
N ILE A 166 7.80 -16.32 1.15
CA ILE A 166 7.31 -15.59 -0.02
C ILE A 166 7.12 -16.63 -1.13
N SER A 167 5.97 -16.61 -1.78
CA SER A 167 5.73 -17.45 -2.96
C SER A 167 5.97 -16.64 -4.22
N GLY A 168 6.28 -17.33 -5.32
CA GLY A 168 6.54 -16.71 -6.60
C GLY A 168 6.21 -17.62 -7.76
N VAL A 169 6.15 -17.05 -8.95
CA VAL A 169 5.96 -17.82 -10.19
C VAL A 169 6.91 -17.31 -11.26
N PHE A 170 7.54 -18.26 -11.96
CA PHE A 170 8.33 -17.98 -13.15
C PHE A 170 7.45 -17.97 -14.40
N ALA A 171 7.76 -17.11 -15.37
CA ALA A 171 7.24 -17.21 -16.74
C ALA A 171 8.42 -17.41 -17.69
N GLY A 172 8.63 -18.65 -18.15
CA GLY A 172 9.88 -19.00 -18.83
C GLY A 172 11.06 -18.80 -17.88
N ASP A 173 12.03 -17.98 -18.30
CA ASP A 173 13.26 -17.75 -17.53
C ASP A 173 13.19 -16.56 -16.57
N GLU A 174 12.05 -15.87 -16.46
CA GLU A 174 11.92 -14.65 -15.65
C GLU A 174 10.98 -14.83 -14.46
N VAL A 175 11.24 -14.13 -13.35
CA VAL A 175 10.27 -14.00 -12.25
C VAL A 175 9.10 -13.14 -12.72
N ARG A 176 7.91 -13.73 -12.77
CA ARG A 176 6.70 -13.06 -13.25
C ARG A 176 5.95 -12.34 -12.13
N GLY A 177 5.96 -12.94 -10.94
CA GLY A 177 5.28 -12.39 -9.78
C GLY A 177 5.79 -12.98 -8.48
N LEU A 178 5.65 -12.21 -7.41
CA LEU A 178 5.90 -12.60 -6.04
C LEU A 178 4.70 -12.24 -5.17
N TRP A 179 4.46 -12.99 -4.11
CA TRP A 179 3.41 -12.66 -3.14
C TRP A 179 3.70 -13.20 -1.75
N ALA A 180 3.14 -12.52 -0.75
CA ALA A 180 3.12 -12.99 0.63
C ALA A 180 1.81 -12.61 1.34
N GLY A 181 1.53 -13.30 2.44
CA GLY A 181 0.28 -13.18 3.17
C GLY A 181 -0.92 -13.75 2.42
N ASP A 182 -2.10 -13.24 2.72
CA ASP A 182 -3.35 -13.67 2.11
C ASP A 182 -3.43 -13.22 0.64
N ASN A 183 -3.54 -14.20 -0.26
CA ASN A 183 -3.61 -13.99 -1.70
C ASN A 183 -4.72 -14.84 -2.32
N CYS A 184 -5.43 -14.27 -3.29
CA CYS A 184 -6.49 -14.96 -4.03
C CYS A 184 -5.95 -15.56 -5.34
N ILE A 185 -4.98 -16.46 -5.21
CA ILE A 185 -4.42 -17.22 -6.34
C ILE A 185 -4.98 -18.64 -6.22
N ALA A 186 -5.54 -19.17 -7.31
CA ALA A 186 -6.05 -20.53 -7.35
C ALA A 186 -4.93 -21.52 -7.00
N ARG A 187 -5.12 -22.31 -5.95
CA ARG A 187 -4.22 -23.40 -5.54
C ARG A 187 -4.93 -24.73 -5.74
#